data_AF-A0A397JIL7-F1
#
_entry.id   AF-A0A397JIL7-F1
#
_cell.length_a   1.000
_cell.length_b   1.000
_cell.length_c   1.000
_cell.angle_alpha   90.00
_cell.angle_beta   90.00
_cell.angle_gamma   90.00
#
_symmetry.space_group_name_H-M   'P 1'
#
loop_
_entity.id
_entity.type
_entity.pdbx_description
1 polymer ?
#
loop_
_entity_poly.entity_id
_entity_poly.type
_entity_poly.pdbx_seq_one_letter_code
_entity_poly.pdbx_strand_id
1 'polypeptide(L)'
;MLKKLKKLLKQGLNVNLSNELWIIILTIYLEESNFRKIFQLRRTCKQWNNVIPIVVNAMISRNWNEEWEIQIMSEDESYIDVKFITGIPYYDDFTNLVCLINPVQSFLIDFSRNYVFNFTLFCNEQKVAETEHYIDVMGESVGEKVYCDLNDSFYCIGTLEEEYFDFIYWKVSPKQVFEKMDKLFEKNKLLRY
;
A
#
# COMPACT_ATOMS: atom_id res chain seq x y z
N MET A 1 -25.95 3.78 -20.61
CA MET A 1 -24.53 3.97 -20.98
C MET A 1 -23.62 2.86 -20.42
N LEU A 2 -23.64 2.63 -19.11
CA LEU A 2 -22.83 1.61 -18.40
C LEU A 2 -22.96 0.16 -18.91
N LYS A 3 -24.16 -0.34 -19.22
CA LYS A 3 -24.34 -1.70 -19.80
C LYS A 3 -23.63 -1.85 -21.16
N LYS A 4 -23.61 -0.78 -21.96
CA LYS A 4 -22.93 -0.75 -23.27
C LYS A 4 -21.42 -0.72 -23.07
N LEU A 5 -20.92 0.09 -22.12
CA LEU A 5 -19.49 0.14 -21.74
C LEU A 5 -18.97 -1.20 -21.18
N LYS A 6 -19.74 -1.88 -20.33
CA LYS A 6 -19.40 -3.22 -19.79
C LYS A 6 -19.35 -4.29 -20.88
N LYS A 7 -20.30 -4.26 -21.83
CA LYS A 7 -20.29 -5.17 -23.00
C LYS A 7 -19.09 -4.91 -23.90
N LEU A 8 -18.78 -3.63 -24.10
CA LEU A 8 -17.65 -3.15 -24.88
C LEU A 8 -16.32 -3.60 -24.24
N LEU A 9 -16.06 -3.31 -22.96
CA LEU A 9 -14.84 -3.77 -22.26
C LEU A 9 -14.66 -5.29 -22.32
N LYS A 10 -15.73 -6.08 -22.23
CA LYS A 10 -15.70 -7.55 -22.37
C LYS A 10 -15.35 -8.04 -23.78
N GLN A 11 -15.57 -7.22 -24.80
CA GLN A 11 -15.27 -7.55 -26.20
C GLN A 11 -13.87 -7.13 -26.64
N GLY A 12 -13.05 -6.57 -25.74
CA GLY A 12 -11.69 -6.15 -26.03
C GLY A 12 -11.63 -5.06 -27.10
N LEU A 13 -12.18 -3.86 -26.81
CA LEU A 13 -12.15 -2.76 -27.78
C LEU A 13 -10.73 -2.49 -28.23
N ASN A 14 -10.50 -2.73 -29.52
CA ASN A 14 -9.42 -2.15 -30.27
C ASN A 14 -9.87 -0.78 -30.80
N VAL A 15 -10.27 0.11 -29.89
CA VAL A 15 -10.61 1.49 -30.23
C VAL A 15 -9.45 2.37 -29.82
N ASN A 16 -8.97 3.16 -30.77
CA ASN A 16 -7.88 4.10 -30.60
C ASN A 16 -8.36 5.30 -29.76
N LEU A 17 -8.61 5.08 -28.48
CA LEU A 17 -8.92 6.14 -27.52
C LEU A 17 -7.62 6.70 -26.94
N SER A 18 -7.64 8.00 -26.65
CA SER A 18 -6.55 8.64 -25.91
C SER A 18 -6.45 8.11 -24.48
N ASN A 19 -5.30 8.27 -23.84
CA ASN A 19 -5.09 7.79 -22.48
C ASN A 19 -6.01 8.49 -21.48
N GLU A 20 -6.33 9.77 -21.69
CA GLU A 20 -7.25 10.54 -20.85
C GLU A 20 -8.66 9.93 -20.86
N LEU A 21 -9.16 9.54 -22.03
CA LEU A 21 -10.46 8.87 -22.15
C LEU A 21 -10.43 7.49 -21.48
N TRP A 22 -9.34 6.75 -21.62
CA TRP A 22 -9.18 5.47 -20.91
C TRP A 22 -9.15 5.64 -19.41
N ILE A 23 -8.45 6.65 -18.88
CA ILE A 23 -8.43 6.98 -17.44
C ILE A 23 -9.86 7.20 -16.96
N ILE A 24 -10.66 8.04 -17.65
CA ILE A 24 -12.05 8.31 -17.29
C ILE A 24 -12.89 7.02 -17.28
N ILE A 25 -12.80 6.23 -18.35
CA ILE A 25 -13.53 4.96 -18.49
C ILE A 25 -13.18 3.98 -17.36
N LEU A 26 -11.90 3.85 -17.07
CA LEU A 26 -11.36 2.92 -16.07
C LEU A 26 -11.67 3.39 -14.65
N THR A 27 -11.65 4.70 -14.38
CA THR A 27 -12.10 5.26 -13.09
C THR A 27 -13.57 4.94 -12.86
N ILE A 28 -14.45 5.20 -13.83
CA ILE A 28 -15.89 4.85 -13.74
C ILE A 28 -16.06 3.35 -13.53
N TYR A 29 -15.26 2.53 -14.23
CA TYR A 29 -15.30 1.08 -14.05
C TYR A 29 -14.89 0.66 -12.63
N LEU A 30 -13.85 1.27 -12.05
CA LEU A 30 -13.40 1.00 -10.69
C LEU A 30 -14.46 1.40 -9.65
N GLU A 31 -15.07 2.58 -9.78
CA GLU A 31 -16.15 3.05 -8.89
C GLU A 31 -17.39 2.13 -8.86
N GLU A 32 -17.58 1.36 -9.94
CA GLU A 32 -18.67 0.40 -10.14
C GLU A 32 -18.24 -1.07 -9.96
N SER A 33 -16.99 -1.29 -9.59
CA SER A 33 -16.42 -2.62 -9.39
C SER A 33 -15.53 -2.65 -8.15
N ASN A 34 -14.27 -3.04 -8.30
CA ASN A 34 -13.31 -3.12 -7.20
C ASN A 34 -11.87 -3.11 -7.72
N PHE A 35 -10.93 -2.81 -6.83
CA PHE A 35 -9.50 -2.70 -7.19
C PHE A 35 -8.98 -4.00 -7.81
N ARG A 36 -9.40 -5.17 -7.29
CA ARG A 36 -8.96 -6.46 -7.82
C ARG A 36 -9.34 -6.67 -9.29
N LYS A 37 -10.57 -6.33 -9.68
CA LYS A 37 -11.08 -6.52 -11.05
C LYS A 37 -10.38 -5.61 -12.04
N ILE A 38 -10.23 -4.32 -11.71
CA ILE A 38 -9.52 -3.40 -12.60
C ILE A 38 -8.05 -3.79 -12.74
N PHE A 39 -7.41 -4.25 -11.66
CA PHE A 39 -6.00 -4.61 -11.67
C PHE A 39 -5.72 -5.81 -12.56
N GLN A 40 -6.64 -6.78 -12.63
CA GLN A 40 -6.54 -7.93 -13.54
C GLN A 40 -6.53 -7.50 -15.02
N LEU A 41 -7.15 -6.38 -15.37
CA LEU A 41 -7.19 -5.88 -16.74
C LEU A 41 -5.81 -5.47 -17.27
N ARG A 42 -4.81 -5.21 -16.41
CA ARG A 42 -3.43 -4.88 -16.81
C ARG A 42 -2.81 -5.92 -17.74
N ARG A 43 -3.20 -7.18 -17.60
CA ARG A 43 -2.71 -8.30 -18.43
C ARG A 43 -3.29 -8.32 -19.85
N THR A 44 -4.26 -7.45 -20.15
CA THR A 44 -5.00 -7.47 -21.42
C THR A 44 -4.20 -6.84 -22.56
N CYS A 45 -3.60 -5.66 -22.34
CA CYS A 45 -2.80 -4.98 -23.35
C CYS A 45 -1.82 -3.98 -22.72
N LYS A 46 -0.77 -3.61 -23.49
CA LYS A 46 0.27 -2.67 -23.05
C LYS A 46 -0.29 -1.31 -22.64
N GLN A 47 -1.30 -0.81 -23.37
CA GLN A 47 -1.92 0.47 -23.04
C GLN A 47 -2.55 0.45 -21.64
N TRP A 48 -3.30 -0.60 -21.33
CA TRP A 48 -3.94 -0.74 -20.01
C TRP A 48 -2.92 -0.99 -18.90
N ASN A 49 -1.82 -1.69 -19.19
CA ASN A 49 -0.73 -1.84 -18.24
C ASN A 49 -0.16 -0.49 -17.78
N ASN A 50 -0.14 0.52 -18.65
CA ASN A 50 0.36 1.87 -18.35
C ASN A 50 -0.71 2.76 -17.70
N VAL A 51 -1.98 2.63 -18.11
CA VAL A 51 -3.06 3.52 -17.64
C VAL A 51 -3.64 3.10 -16.28
N ILE A 52 -3.75 1.79 -16.03
CA ILE A 52 -4.38 1.29 -14.79
C ILE A 52 -3.63 1.73 -13.52
N PRO A 53 -2.29 1.73 -13.44
CA PRO A 53 -1.58 2.25 -12.28
C PRO A 53 -1.96 3.69 -11.92
N ILE A 54 -2.15 4.55 -12.93
CA ILE A 54 -2.58 5.94 -12.74
C ILE A 54 -3.97 5.99 -12.12
N VAL A 55 -4.91 5.21 -12.65
CA VAL A 55 -6.29 5.12 -12.14
C VAL A 55 -6.31 4.58 -10.71
N VAL A 56 -5.52 3.55 -10.43
CA VAL A 56 -5.38 2.96 -9.09
C VAL A 56 -4.84 4.00 -8.11
N ASN A 57 -3.76 4.72 -8.44
CA ASN A 57 -3.17 5.74 -7.57
C ASN A 57 -4.12 6.92 -7.31
N ALA A 58 -4.83 7.39 -8.34
CA ALA A 58 -5.84 8.43 -8.18
C ALA A 58 -6.95 8.00 -7.20
N MET A 59 -7.38 6.73 -7.29
CA MET A 59 -8.42 6.20 -6.41
C MET A 59 -7.90 5.88 -5.01
N ILE A 60 -6.65 5.46 -4.85
CA ILE A 60 -6.00 5.34 -3.55
C ILE A 60 -6.00 6.71 -2.86
N SER A 61 -5.42 7.72 -3.51
CA SER A 61 -5.34 9.07 -2.95
C SER A 61 -6.69 9.66 -2.58
N ARG A 62 -7.72 9.46 -3.41
CA ARG A 62 -9.07 9.99 -3.17
C ARG A 62 -9.79 9.32 -1.98
N ASN A 63 -9.46 8.08 -1.66
CA ASN A 63 -10.16 7.30 -0.63
C ASN A 63 -9.28 6.97 0.57
N TRP A 64 -8.02 7.44 0.57
CA TRP A 64 -7.17 7.35 1.74
C TRP A 64 -7.70 8.24 2.85
N ASN A 65 -7.68 7.73 4.07
CA ASN A 65 -8.14 8.41 5.27
C ASN A 65 -7.18 8.09 6.42
N GLU A 66 -7.39 8.78 7.54
CA GLU A 66 -6.62 8.62 8.78
C GLU A 66 -6.88 7.28 9.50
N GLU A 67 -7.63 6.33 8.89
CA GLU A 67 -7.89 5.01 9.48
C GLU A 67 -6.74 4.00 9.21
N TRP A 68 -5.68 4.40 8.51
CA TRP A 68 -4.55 3.54 8.17
C TRP A 68 -3.31 3.85 9.02
N GLU A 69 -2.88 2.84 9.77
CA GLU A 69 -1.88 2.99 10.82
C GLU A 69 -0.81 1.90 10.70
N ILE A 70 0.44 2.27 10.96
CA ILE A 70 1.51 1.29 11.19
C ILE A 70 1.81 1.28 12.68
N GLN A 71 1.84 0.06 13.22
CA GLN A 71 2.24 -0.24 14.58
C GLN A 71 3.56 -0.98 14.55
N ILE A 72 4.51 -0.58 15.39
CA ILE A 72 5.78 -1.28 15.59
C ILE A 72 5.84 -1.65 17.07
N MET A 73 5.93 -2.96 17.35
CA MET A 73 5.98 -3.51 18.70
C MET A 73 7.28 -4.28 18.91
N SER A 74 7.85 -4.19 20.11
CA SER A 74 8.88 -5.12 20.58
C SER A 74 8.22 -6.38 21.15
N GLU A 75 8.93 -7.52 21.11
CA GLU A 75 8.54 -8.71 21.89
C GLU A 75 8.64 -8.48 23.41
N ASP A 76 9.52 -7.58 23.84
CA ASP A 76 9.61 -7.16 25.23
C ASP A 76 8.50 -6.14 25.54
N GLU A 77 7.48 -6.57 26.30
CA GLU A 77 6.35 -5.75 26.74
C GLU A 77 6.76 -4.51 27.55
N SER A 78 8.02 -4.44 28.02
CA SER A 78 8.56 -3.25 28.67
C SER A 78 8.97 -2.13 27.69
N TYR A 79 8.89 -2.37 26.38
CA TYR A 79 9.27 -1.44 25.31
C TYR A 79 8.12 -0.93 24.44
N ILE A 80 8.41 0.16 23.74
CA ILE A 80 7.46 1.13 23.18
C ILE A 80 6.62 0.53 22.04
N ASP A 81 5.30 0.62 22.19
CA ASP A 81 4.34 0.53 21.10
C ASP A 81 4.35 1.85 20.31
N VAL A 82 4.98 1.86 19.13
CA VAL A 82 4.97 3.03 18.25
C VAL A 82 3.85 2.89 17.24
N LYS A 83 2.89 3.82 17.29
CA LYS A 83 1.79 3.93 16.33
C LYS A 83 1.85 5.24 15.59
N PHE A 84 1.74 5.19 14.27
CA PHE A 84 1.63 6.38 13.45
C PHE A 84 0.69 6.18 12.27
N ILE A 85 0.01 7.27 11.92
CA ILE A 85 -0.84 7.33 10.73
C ILE A 85 0.08 7.37 9.51
N THR A 86 -0.21 6.50 8.57
CA THR A 86 0.52 6.39 7.31
C THR A 86 0.22 7.55 6.38
N GLY A 87 1.21 7.94 5.57
CA GLY A 87 1.01 8.89 4.49
C GLY A 87 0.12 8.30 3.41
N ILE A 88 -0.32 9.12 2.46
CA ILE A 88 -1.07 8.64 1.30
C ILE A 88 -0.18 7.67 0.52
N PRO A 89 -0.51 6.37 0.44
CA PRO A 89 0.33 5.42 -0.25
C PRO A 89 0.13 5.56 -1.75
N TYR A 90 1.03 4.91 -2.48
CA TYR A 90 0.91 4.77 -3.90
C TYR A 90 1.22 3.34 -4.30
N TYR A 91 0.51 2.86 -5.31
CA TYR A 91 0.86 1.68 -6.05
C TYR A 91 2.08 1.97 -6.96
N ASP A 92 3.16 1.23 -6.70
CA ASP A 92 4.40 1.20 -7.47
C ASP A 92 4.27 0.12 -8.55
N ASP A 93 4.22 0.54 -9.81
CA ASP A 93 4.03 -0.34 -10.96
C ASP A 93 5.29 -1.13 -11.33
N PHE A 94 6.47 -0.65 -10.93
CA PHE A 94 7.74 -1.32 -11.16
C PHE A 94 7.90 -2.52 -10.23
N THR A 95 7.65 -2.34 -8.93
CA THR A 95 7.70 -3.44 -7.96
C THR A 95 6.39 -4.22 -7.88
N ASN A 96 5.31 -3.69 -8.45
CA ASN A 96 3.97 -4.25 -8.38
C ASN A 96 3.43 -4.35 -6.94
N LEU A 97 3.77 -3.38 -6.09
CA LEU A 97 3.41 -3.32 -4.67
C LEU A 97 2.74 -1.98 -4.32
N VAL A 98 2.06 -1.94 -3.17
CA VAL A 98 1.56 -0.68 -2.59
C VAL A 98 2.56 -0.19 -1.56
N CYS A 99 3.14 0.98 -1.80
CA CYS A 99 4.13 1.63 -0.96
C CYS A 99 3.44 2.55 0.05
N LEU A 100 3.55 2.20 1.33
CA LEU A 100 3.12 2.98 2.48
C LEU A 100 4.33 3.78 2.96
N ILE A 101 4.21 5.11 2.93
CA ILE A 101 5.29 6.02 3.29
C ILE A 101 5.01 6.56 4.69
N ASN A 102 6.06 6.71 5.50
CA ASN A 102 5.99 7.50 6.72
C ASN A 102 5.88 9.00 6.35
N PRO A 103 4.74 9.68 6.61
CA PRO A 103 4.50 11.02 6.07
C PRO A 103 5.31 12.11 6.77
N VAL A 104 5.56 12.01 8.08
CA VAL A 104 6.24 13.07 8.87
C VAL A 104 6.82 12.50 10.17
N GLN A 105 8.04 12.98 10.50
CA GLN A 105 8.90 12.69 11.65
C GLN A 105 9.40 11.25 11.73
N SER A 106 10.71 11.13 11.55
CA SER A 106 11.47 9.94 11.88
C SER A 106 11.22 9.57 13.34
N PHE A 107 10.42 8.53 13.56
CA PHE A 107 10.23 7.98 14.89
C PHE A 107 11.48 7.19 15.22
N LEU A 108 12.31 7.73 16.10
CA LEU A 108 13.51 7.05 16.57
C LEU A 108 13.08 5.88 17.44
N ILE A 109 13.25 4.66 16.93
CA ILE A 109 13.00 3.45 17.68
C ILE A 109 14.33 2.96 18.22
N ASP A 110 14.47 2.99 19.54
CA ASP A 110 15.62 2.46 20.25
C ASP A 110 15.61 0.93 20.15
N PHE A 111 16.65 0.37 19.55
CA PHE A 111 16.82 -1.06 19.43
C PHE A 111 17.99 -1.63 20.22
N SER A 112 18.64 -0.82 21.06
CA SER A 112 19.80 -1.22 21.88
C SER A 112 19.58 -2.49 22.71
N ARG A 113 18.32 -2.82 23.01
CA ARG A 113 17.94 -3.93 23.89
C ARG A 113 16.94 -4.91 23.29
N ASN A 114 16.50 -4.69 22.05
CA ASN A 114 15.54 -5.55 21.36
C ASN A 114 16.06 -5.90 19.98
N TYR A 115 16.13 -7.19 19.71
CA TYR A 115 16.59 -7.70 18.41
C TYR A 115 15.45 -8.09 17.49
N VAL A 116 14.21 -8.06 17.99
CA VAL A 116 13.02 -8.48 17.24
C VAL A 116 11.94 -7.42 17.37
N PHE A 117 11.40 -7.01 16.23
CA PHE A 117 10.30 -6.05 16.14
C PHE A 117 9.22 -6.59 15.23
N ASN A 118 7.96 -6.44 15.62
CA ASN A 118 6.81 -6.76 14.80
C ASN A 118 6.20 -5.48 14.21
N PHE A 119 6.21 -5.39 12.89
CA PHE A 119 5.62 -4.32 12.11
C PHE A 119 4.24 -4.79 11.66
N THR A 120 3.19 -4.10 12.08
CA THR A 120 1.81 -4.43 11.74
C THR A 120 1.11 -3.25 11.07
N LEU A 121 0.52 -3.48 9.91
CA LEU A 121 -0.32 -2.52 9.21
C LEU A 121 -1.78 -2.74 9.60
N PHE A 122 -2.44 -1.68 10.05
CA PHE A 122 -3.85 -1.66 10.37
C PHE A 122 -4.64 -0.78 9.43
N CYS A 123 -5.92 -1.13 9.26
CA CYS A 123 -6.94 -0.32 8.63
C CYS A 123 -8.20 -0.43 9.47
N ASN A 124 -8.60 0.67 10.13
CA ASN A 124 -9.74 0.73 11.05
C ASN A 124 -9.69 -0.44 12.06
N GLU A 125 -8.60 -0.51 12.82
CA GLU A 125 -8.28 -1.56 13.83
C GLU A 125 -8.15 -2.99 13.30
N GLN A 126 -8.34 -3.21 11.99
CA GLN A 126 -8.16 -4.53 11.40
C GLN A 126 -6.75 -4.70 10.84
N LYS A 127 -6.07 -5.76 11.29
CA LYS A 127 -4.78 -6.16 10.72
C LYS A 127 -4.90 -6.42 9.21
N VAL A 128 -3.95 -5.88 8.46
CA VAL A 128 -3.85 -5.95 7.00
C VAL A 128 -2.61 -6.74 6.58
N ALA A 129 -1.47 -6.40 7.14
CA ALA A 129 -0.19 -7.04 6.91
C ALA A 129 0.63 -7.03 8.21
N GLU A 130 1.56 -7.96 8.31
CA GLU A 130 2.42 -8.14 9.47
C GLU A 130 3.76 -8.69 8.99
N THR A 131 4.84 -8.23 9.60
CA THR A 131 6.17 -8.72 9.32
C THR A 131 7.08 -8.55 10.54
N GLU A 132 7.99 -9.49 10.71
CA GLU A 132 9.00 -9.45 11.77
C GLU A 132 10.31 -8.91 11.20
N HIS A 133 10.95 -8.06 11.97
CA HIS A 133 12.28 -7.55 11.70
C HIS A 133 13.24 -8.08 12.76
N TYR A 134 14.35 -8.62 12.28
CA TYR A 134 15.42 -9.13 13.11
C TYR A 134 16.64 -8.25 12.90
N ILE A 135 17.16 -7.69 13.99
CA ILE A 135 18.40 -6.92 14.00
C ILE A 135 19.56 -7.86 14.25
N ASP A 136 20.62 -7.73 13.46
CA ASP A 136 21.84 -8.50 13.67
C ASP A 136 22.41 -8.24 15.09
N VAL A 137 22.80 -9.31 15.77
CA VAL A 137 23.43 -9.25 17.11
C VAL A 137 24.72 -8.42 17.09
N MET A 138 25.37 -8.30 15.93
CA MET A 138 26.54 -7.44 15.73
C MET A 138 26.20 -5.95 15.52
N GLY A 139 24.92 -5.60 15.54
CA GLY A 139 24.41 -4.27 15.22
C GLY A 139 24.30 -4.03 13.72
N GLU A 140 23.53 -3.01 13.35
CA GLU A 140 23.34 -2.62 11.95
C GLU A 140 24.26 -1.43 11.63
N SER A 141 25.01 -1.51 10.53
CA SER A 141 25.74 -0.35 10.01
C SER A 141 24.80 0.82 9.69
N VAL A 142 25.22 2.05 10.01
CA VAL A 142 24.50 3.29 9.69
C VAL A 142 24.17 3.37 8.21
N GLY A 143 22.94 3.79 7.88
CA GLY A 143 22.45 3.96 6.51
C GLY A 143 21.09 3.33 6.26
N GLU A 144 20.56 3.57 5.06
CA GLU A 144 19.29 2.99 4.61
C GLU A 144 19.45 1.52 4.21
N LYS A 145 18.53 0.68 4.70
CA LYS A 145 18.51 -0.75 4.43
C LYS A 145 17.12 -1.19 4.04
N VAL A 146 17.06 -1.93 2.93
CA VAL A 146 15.85 -2.52 2.41
C VAL A 146 15.84 -3.99 2.79
N TYR A 147 14.80 -4.39 3.52
CA TYR A 147 14.56 -5.77 3.92
C TYR A 147 13.43 -6.34 3.08
N CYS A 148 13.54 -7.63 2.79
CA CYS A 148 12.51 -8.41 2.10
C CYS A 148 12.03 -9.49 3.06
N ASP A 149 10.73 -9.62 3.24
CA ASP A 149 10.15 -10.64 4.09
C ASP A 149 9.67 -11.88 3.31
N LEU A 150 9.19 -12.88 4.04
CA LEU A 150 8.67 -14.13 3.49
C LEU A 150 7.34 -13.97 2.72
N ASN A 151 6.70 -12.81 2.81
CA ASN A 151 5.41 -12.50 2.18
C ASN A 151 5.58 -11.67 0.89
N ASP A 152 6.79 -11.62 0.32
CA ASP A 152 7.16 -10.77 -0.82
C ASP A 152 6.87 -9.27 -0.56
N SER A 153 6.92 -8.85 0.71
CA SER A 153 6.81 -7.47 1.14
C SER A 153 8.21 -6.91 1.43
N PHE A 154 8.36 -5.59 1.27
CA PHE A 154 9.65 -4.92 1.46
C PHE A 154 9.49 -3.73 2.36
N TYR A 155 10.29 -3.60 3.40
CA TYR A 155 10.33 -2.38 4.20
C TYR A 155 11.73 -1.79 4.20
N CYS A 156 11.80 -0.48 4.39
CA CYS A 156 13.03 0.27 4.44
C CYS A 156 13.14 0.97 5.79
N ILE A 157 14.25 0.72 6.47
CA ILE A 157 14.63 1.42 7.68
C ILE A 157 15.98 2.13 7.46
N GLY A 158 16.13 3.31 8.05
CA GLY A 158 17.41 4.00 8.17
C GLY A 158 18.00 3.74 9.54
N THR A 159 19.11 3.01 9.62
CA THR A 159 19.85 2.86 10.88
C THR A 159 20.69 4.12 11.11
N LEU A 160 20.64 4.67 12.33
CA LEU A 160 21.35 5.89 12.73
C LEU A 160 22.52 5.57 13.67
N GLU A 161 23.41 6.55 13.86
CA GLU A 161 24.37 6.50 14.98
C GLU A 161 23.55 6.42 16.28
N GLU A 162 23.99 5.58 17.24
CA GLU A 162 23.32 5.34 18.56
C GLU A 162 22.21 4.26 18.64
N GLU A 163 22.19 3.25 17.75
CA GLU A 163 21.25 2.11 17.88
C GLU A 163 19.76 2.51 17.79
N TYR A 164 19.48 3.53 16.99
CA TYR A 164 18.12 3.92 16.59
C TYR A 164 17.87 3.59 15.12
N PHE A 165 16.64 3.21 14.79
CA PHE A 165 16.22 3.18 13.39
C PHE A 165 15.06 4.14 13.11
N ASP A 166 15.05 4.66 11.89
CA ASP A 166 13.97 5.42 11.30
C ASP A 166 13.19 4.54 10.31
N PHE A 167 11.88 4.50 10.39
CA PHE A 167 11.04 3.80 9.43
C PHE A 167 10.69 4.70 8.24
N ILE A 168 11.13 4.31 7.04
CA ILE A 168 11.02 5.13 5.83
C ILE A 168 9.77 4.74 5.04
N TYR A 169 9.66 3.46 4.66
CA TYR A 169 8.50 2.96 3.91
C TYR A 169 8.30 1.45 4.08
N TRP A 170 7.10 0.98 3.73
CA TRP A 170 6.76 -0.43 3.59
C TRP A 170 5.93 -0.69 2.34
N LYS A 171 6.43 -1.55 1.47
CA LYS A 171 5.79 -2.03 0.25
C LYS A 171 5.10 -3.36 0.53
N VAL A 172 3.78 -3.37 0.40
CA VAL A 172 2.91 -4.50 0.72
C VAL A 172 2.19 -5.00 -0.54
N SER A 173 1.83 -6.27 -0.58
CA SER A 173 1.09 -6.85 -1.71
C SER A 173 -0.22 -6.09 -1.96
N PRO A 174 -0.54 -5.71 -3.20
CA PRO A 174 -1.80 -5.05 -3.52
C PRO A 174 -3.02 -5.87 -3.10
N LYS A 175 -2.90 -7.21 -3.06
CA LYS A 175 -3.99 -8.09 -2.62
C LYS A 175 -4.43 -7.78 -1.18
N GLN A 176 -3.48 -7.57 -0.26
CA GLN A 176 -3.77 -7.31 1.15
C GLN A 176 -4.43 -5.94 1.32
N VAL A 177 -3.90 -4.91 0.64
CA VAL A 177 -4.39 -3.54 0.73
C VAL A 177 -5.75 -3.37 0.05
N PHE A 178 -5.87 -3.85 -1.20
CA PHE A 178 -7.07 -3.64 -2.02
C PHE A 178 -8.32 -4.27 -1.41
N GLU A 179 -8.22 -5.41 -0.72
CA GLU A 179 -9.38 -6.01 -0.05
C GLU A 179 -9.97 -5.08 1.02
N LYS A 180 -9.12 -4.41 1.79
CA LYS A 180 -9.55 -3.47 2.83
C LYS A 180 -10.07 -2.17 2.21
N MET A 181 -9.38 -1.67 1.19
CA MET A 181 -9.84 -0.50 0.44
C MET A 181 -11.20 -0.70 -0.20
N ASP A 182 -11.47 -1.86 -0.79
CA ASP A 182 -12.77 -2.18 -1.38
C ASP A 182 -13.90 -2.09 -0.32
N LYS A 183 -13.66 -2.56 0.90
CA LYS A 183 -14.62 -2.47 2.02
C LYS A 183 -14.86 -1.02 2.45
N LEU A 184 -13.80 -0.21 2.55
CA LEU A 184 -13.91 1.22 2.83
C LEU A 184 -14.66 1.96 1.72
N PHE A 185 -14.43 1.59 0.46
CA PHE A 185 -15.07 2.21 -0.68
C PHE A 185 -16.58 1.97 -0.67
N GLU A 186 -17.03 0.74 -0.40
CA GLU A 186 -18.46 0.42 -0.25
C GLU A 186 -19.10 1.18 0.93
N LYS A 187 -18.42 1.25 2.09
CA LYS A 187 -18.85 2.05 3.24
C LYS A 187 -19.04 3.52 2.87
N ASN A 188 -18.07 4.12 2.17
CA ASN A 188 -18.10 5.51 1.75
C ASN A 188 -19.14 5.79 0.65
N LYS A 189 -19.43 4.81 -0.21
CA LYS A 189 -20.49 4.92 -1.24
C LYS A 189 -21.87 5.03 -0.59
N LEU A 190 -22.13 4.26 0.46
CA LEU A 190 -23.39 4.32 1.22
C LEU A 190 -23.60 5.66 1.94
N LEU A 191 -22.53 6.36 2.31
CA LEU A 191 -22.60 7.67 2.98
C LEU A 191 -22.87 8.84 2.00
N ARG A 192 -22.77 8.62 0.69
CA ARG A 192 -23.00 9.65 -0.35
C ARG A 192 -24.42 9.66 -0.91
N TYR A 193 -25.28 8.75 -0.47
CA TYR A 193 -26.69 8.63 -0.83
C TYR A 193 -27.57 8.79 0.41
#